data_AF-A0A285ZNX6-F1
#
_entry.id   AF-A0A285ZNX6-F1
#
_cell.length_a   1.000
_cell.length_b   1.000
_cell.length_c   1.000
_cell.angle_alpha   90.00
_cell.angle_beta   90.00
_cell.angle_gamma   90.00
#
_symmetry.space_group_name_H-M   'P 1'
#
loop_
_entity.id
_entity.type
_entity.pdbx_description
1 polymer ?
#
loop_
_entity_poly.entity_id
_entity_poly.type
_entity_poly.pdbx_seq_one_letter_code
_entity_poly.pdbx_strand_id
1 'polypeptide(L)'
;MSEDISKLPSQIIYNNLKEMMRAKNTAHESIFKFHWKKMWPFSLIWPQVDFVRIVRLMDELRKNVVSQKALVKEAKSKAKPYEKTFLDTVPAYLDNFDTSCKCLADVAQWKQDMLEKKLHHDVKMIRDVSEYNNILKAYEKAQNDLVKAGEFVRLGWVEMLKGYVNEVEGK
;
A
#
# COMPACT_ATOMS: atom_id res chain seq x y z
N MET A 1 29.21 -0.43 -21.96
CA MET A 1 28.92 0.54 -20.90
C MET A 1 27.47 0.93 -21.07
N SER A 2 26.57 0.42 -20.23
CA SER A 2 25.15 0.82 -20.26
C SER A 2 25.05 2.26 -19.79
N GLU A 3 24.47 3.12 -20.62
CA GLU A 3 24.22 4.53 -20.31
C GLU A 3 23.54 4.65 -18.95
N ASP A 4 24.20 5.36 -18.03
CA ASP A 4 23.60 5.81 -16.79
C ASP A 4 22.60 6.93 -17.15
N ILE A 5 21.45 6.55 -17.70
CA ILE A 5 20.33 7.46 -17.92
C ILE A 5 19.89 7.89 -16.53
N SER A 6 20.34 9.06 -16.07
CA SER A 6 19.95 9.61 -14.78
C SER A 6 18.42 9.67 -14.73
N LYS A 7 17.78 8.77 -13.97
CA LYS A 7 16.33 8.72 -13.86
C LYS A 7 15.85 10.02 -13.23
N LEU A 8 14.83 10.64 -13.83
CA LEU A 8 14.20 11.82 -13.24
C LEU A 8 13.66 11.46 -11.84
N PRO A 9 13.69 12.39 -10.87
CA PRO A 9 13.11 12.16 -9.55
C PRO A 9 11.67 11.63 -9.62
N SER A 10 10.86 12.14 -10.54
CA SER A 10 9.49 11.65 -10.79
C SER A 10 9.42 10.17 -11.16
N GLN A 11 10.37 9.67 -11.96
CA GLN A 11 10.45 8.25 -12.34
C GLN A 11 10.85 7.37 -11.15
N ILE A 12 11.76 7.85 -10.31
CA ILE A 12 12.16 7.17 -9.06
C ILE A 12 10.96 7.06 -8.12
N ILE A 13 10.25 8.18 -7.89
CA ILE A 13 9.03 8.22 -7.07
C ILE A 13 8.01 7.22 -7.60
N TYR A 14 7.68 7.28 -8.89
CA TYR A 14 6.67 6.39 -9.47
C TYR A 14 7.03 4.90 -9.34
N ASN A 15 8.31 4.55 -9.53
CA ASN A 15 8.76 3.18 -9.32
C ASN A 15 8.62 2.74 -7.86
N ASN A 16 8.99 3.60 -6.91
CA ASN A 16 8.81 3.30 -5.48
C ASN A 16 7.33 3.08 -5.13
N LEU A 17 6.43 3.92 -5.62
CA LEU A 17 4.98 3.77 -5.39
C LEU A 17 4.47 2.41 -5.90
N LYS A 18 4.93 1.97 -7.08
CA LYS A 18 4.57 0.64 -7.63
C LYS A 18 5.05 -0.50 -6.73
N GLU A 19 6.29 -0.47 -6.26
CA GLU A 19 6.82 -1.53 -5.39
C GLU A 19 6.11 -1.54 -4.03
N MET A 20 5.84 -0.36 -3.46
CA MET A 20 5.05 -0.24 -2.22
C MET A 20 3.64 -0.84 -2.39
N MET A 21 2.98 -0.57 -3.51
CA MET A 21 1.68 -1.16 -3.83
C MET A 21 1.73 -2.66 -4.03
N ARG A 22 2.76 -3.18 -4.70
CA ARG A 22 2.95 -4.62 -4.88
C ARG A 22 3.07 -5.31 -3.52
N ALA A 23 3.95 -4.81 -2.64
CA ALA A 23 4.13 -5.35 -1.30
C ALA A 23 2.81 -5.35 -0.50
N LYS A 24 2.08 -4.24 -0.52
CA LYS A 24 0.76 -4.14 0.13
C LYS A 24 -0.25 -5.12 -0.45
N ASN A 25 -0.36 -5.23 -1.77
CA ASN A 25 -1.31 -6.12 -2.42
C ASN A 25 -0.98 -7.60 -2.14
N THR A 26 0.29 -7.97 -2.12
CA THR A 26 0.71 -9.31 -1.69
C THR A 26 0.24 -9.60 -0.27
N ALA A 27 0.42 -8.67 0.67
CA ALA A 27 -0.08 -8.82 2.03
C ALA A 27 -1.61 -8.97 2.10
N HIS A 28 -2.35 -8.17 1.32
CA HIS A 28 -3.80 -8.29 1.20
C HIS A 28 -4.20 -9.68 0.70
N GLU A 29 -3.58 -10.18 -0.36
CA GLU A 29 -3.85 -11.51 -0.90
C GLU A 29 -3.51 -12.62 0.11
N SER A 30 -2.41 -12.47 0.86
CA SER A 30 -2.06 -13.38 1.96
C SER A 30 -3.15 -13.45 3.04
N ILE A 31 -3.79 -12.33 3.37
CA ILE A 31 -4.84 -12.27 4.40
C ILE A 31 -6.18 -12.86 3.94
N PHE A 32 -6.57 -12.58 2.69
CA PHE A 32 -7.94 -12.80 2.20
C PHE A 32 -8.08 -13.97 1.21
N LYS A 33 -7.07 -14.24 0.36
CA LYS A 33 -7.15 -15.31 -0.66
C LYS A 33 -6.67 -16.67 -0.15
N PHE A 34 -5.83 -16.72 0.88
CA PHE A 34 -5.46 -17.99 1.52
C PHE A 34 -6.62 -18.54 2.34
N HIS A 35 -7.36 -19.47 1.73
CA HIS A 35 -8.42 -20.21 2.41
C HIS A 35 -7.79 -21.41 3.12
N TRP A 36 -7.61 -21.32 4.43
CA TRP A 36 -7.03 -22.39 5.27
C TRP A 36 -7.75 -23.76 5.13
N LYS A 37 -9.01 -23.78 4.67
CA LYS A 37 -9.77 -25.00 4.35
C LYS A 37 -9.36 -25.69 3.04
N LYS A 38 -8.51 -25.08 2.19
CA LYS A 38 -8.13 -25.62 0.87
C LYS A 38 -6.79 -26.36 0.84
N MET A 39 -6.18 -26.67 1.99
CA MET A 39 -4.96 -27.50 2.04
C MET A 39 -5.26 -28.85 2.69
N TRP A 40 -5.01 -29.92 1.94
CA TRP A 40 -5.11 -31.33 2.34
C TRP A 40 -3.83 -32.04 1.83
N PRO A 41 -3.16 -32.95 2.57
CA PRO A 41 -3.29 -33.33 3.98
C PRO A 41 -1.98 -33.04 4.73
N PHE A 42 -1.82 -31.85 5.31
CA PHE A 42 -0.71 -31.55 6.24
C PHE A 42 -1.29 -30.77 7.42
N SER A 43 -1.58 -31.48 8.49
CA SER A 43 -0.72 -31.67 9.68
C SER A 43 -0.93 -30.53 10.67
N LEU A 44 -0.91 -30.85 11.96
CA LEU A 44 -1.18 -29.99 13.11
C LEU A 44 -0.23 -28.77 13.28
N ILE A 45 0.50 -28.40 12.22
CA ILE A 45 1.42 -27.27 12.14
C ILE A 45 1.03 -26.49 10.88
N TRP A 46 0.09 -25.56 11.05
CA TRP A 46 -0.40 -24.66 9.98
C TRP A 46 0.78 -24.09 9.14
N PRO A 47 0.65 -23.93 7.82
CA PRO A 47 1.40 -22.90 7.10
C PRO A 47 0.74 -21.59 7.54
N GLN A 48 1.14 -21.09 8.70
CA GLN A 48 0.54 -19.91 9.30
C GLN A 48 0.81 -18.76 8.35
N VAL A 49 -0.25 -18.15 7.81
CA VAL A 49 -0.13 -16.77 7.34
C VAL A 49 0.39 -16.00 8.54
N ASP A 50 1.64 -15.57 8.48
CA ASP A 50 2.31 -14.88 9.57
C ASP A 50 1.73 -13.45 9.64
N PHE A 51 0.61 -13.33 10.35
CA PHE A 51 -0.09 -12.06 10.52
C PHE A 51 0.80 -11.04 11.24
N VAL A 52 1.69 -11.48 12.13
CA VAL A 52 2.69 -10.62 12.78
C VAL A 52 3.64 -10.02 11.75
N ARG A 53 4.12 -10.82 10.78
CA ARG A 53 4.95 -10.32 9.67
C ARG A 53 4.19 -9.34 8.79
N ILE A 54 2.90 -9.53 8.57
CA ILE A 54 2.09 -8.58 7.81
C ILE A 54 1.92 -7.26 8.57
N VAL A 55 1.65 -7.29 9.88
CA VAL A 55 1.61 -6.07 10.72
C VAL A 55 2.92 -5.31 10.62
N ARG A 56 4.06 -6.00 10.79
CA ARG A 56 5.40 -5.39 10.66
C ARG A 56 5.65 -4.80 9.27
N LEU A 57 5.29 -5.53 8.22
CA LEU A 57 5.43 -5.05 6.84
C LEU A 57 4.59 -3.79 6.60
N MET A 58 3.36 -3.73 7.12
CA MET A 58 2.54 -2.52 7.00
C MET A 58 3.20 -1.34 7.70
N ASP A 59 3.75 -1.52 8.90
CA ASP A 59 4.47 -0.44 9.59
C ASP A 59 5.75 0.01 8.86
N GLU A 60 6.48 -0.91 8.23
CA GLU A 60 7.62 -0.58 7.37
C GLU A 60 7.19 0.25 6.14
N LEU A 61 6.11 -0.16 5.48
CA LEU A 61 5.55 0.58 4.35
C LEU A 61 5.06 1.98 4.76
N ARG A 62 4.50 2.12 5.95
CA ARG A 62 4.09 3.43 6.52
C ARG A 62 5.30 4.31 6.84
N LYS A 63 6.41 3.75 7.34
CA LYS A 63 7.67 4.51 7.48
C LYS A 63 8.18 4.98 6.12
N ASN A 64 8.08 4.13 5.09
CA ASN A 64 8.48 4.50 3.73
C ASN A 64 7.62 5.64 3.15
N VAL A 65 6.34 5.76 3.54
CA VAL A 65 5.51 6.92 3.16
C VAL A 65 6.16 8.23 3.58
N VAL A 66 6.70 8.31 4.80
CA VAL A 66 7.37 9.51 5.31
C VAL A 66 8.58 9.87 4.43
N SER A 67 9.41 8.87 4.12
CA SER A 67 10.56 9.04 3.22
C SER A 67 10.16 9.48 1.82
N GLN A 68 9.08 8.91 1.26
CA GLN A 68 8.59 9.30 -0.07
C GLN A 68 8.04 10.73 -0.08
N LYS A 69 7.33 11.17 0.98
CA LYS A 69 6.87 12.56 1.08
C LYS A 69 8.03 13.56 1.12
N ALA A 70 9.10 13.23 1.84
CA ALA A 70 10.31 14.04 1.87
C ALA A 70 10.96 14.13 0.47
N LEU A 71 11.05 12.99 -0.23
CA LEU A 71 11.59 12.92 -1.57
C LEU A 71 10.74 13.70 -2.59
N VAL A 72 9.41 13.65 -2.49
CA VAL A 72 8.49 14.47 -3.30
C VAL A 72 8.71 15.96 -3.06
N LYS A 73 8.87 16.38 -1.80
CA LYS A 73 9.13 17.78 -1.46
C LYS A 73 10.43 18.27 -2.08
N GLU A 74 11.49 17.46 -2.03
CA GLU A 74 12.76 17.78 -2.69
C GLU A 74 12.60 17.83 -4.21
N ALA A 75 11.97 16.82 -4.80
CA ALA A 75 11.75 16.74 -6.24
C ALA A 75 11.00 17.97 -6.77
N LYS A 76 9.95 18.42 -6.08
CA LYS A 76 9.18 19.63 -6.45
C LYS A 76 10.03 20.90 -6.56
N SER A 77 11.07 21.04 -5.74
CA SER A 77 11.94 22.22 -5.77
C SER A 77 12.80 22.31 -7.04
N LYS A 78 13.06 21.17 -7.69
CA LYS A 78 13.90 21.01 -8.88
C LYS A 78 13.10 20.58 -10.12
N ALA A 79 11.77 20.46 -9.97
CA ALA A 79 10.89 19.85 -10.96
C ALA A 79 10.67 20.76 -12.17
N LYS A 80 10.70 20.16 -13.36
CA LYS A 80 10.27 20.81 -14.59
C LYS A 80 8.75 21.00 -14.60
N PRO A 81 8.19 21.92 -15.40
CA PRO A 81 6.76 22.18 -15.44
C PRO A 81 5.90 20.92 -15.67
N TYR A 82 6.34 20.01 -16.54
CA TYR A 82 5.61 18.78 -16.83
C TYR A 82 5.64 17.73 -15.70
N GLU A 83 6.56 17.85 -14.74
CA GLU A 83 6.61 16.96 -13.58
C GLU A 83 5.66 17.39 -12.45
N LYS A 84 5.27 18.68 -12.43
CA LYS A 84 4.52 19.27 -11.32
C LYS A 84 3.18 18.59 -11.09
N THR A 85 2.38 18.37 -12.14
CA THR A 85 1.06 17.73 -11.99
C THR A 85 1.19 16.36 -11.33
N PHE A 86 2.14 15.53 -11.78
CA PHE A 86 2.41 14.26 -11.14
C PHE A 86 2.79 14.44 -9.67
N LEU A 87 3.82 15.24 -9.38
CA LEU A 87 4.32 15.43 -8.02
C LEU A 87 3.29 16.05 -7.08
N ASP A 88 2.31 16.81 -7.58
CA ASP A 88 1.23 17.41 -6.81
C ASP A 88 0.18 16.38 -6.37
N THR A 89 -0.03 15.32 -7.15
CA THR A 89 -0.97 14.24 -6.80
C THR A 89 -0.42 13.22 -5.79
N VAL A 90 0.91 13.05 -5.73
CA VAL A 90 1.56 12.00 -4.92
C VAL A 90 1.31 12.14 -3.40
N PRO A 91 1.32 13.32 -2.77
CA PRO A 91 1.11 13.44 -1.31
C PRO A 91 -0.24 12.87 -0.86
N ALA A 92 -1.33 13.24 -1.54
CA ALA A 92 -2.66 12.74 -1.21
C ALA A 92 -2.78 11.22 -1.40
N TYR A 93 -2.11 10.67 -2.43
CA TYR A 93 -2.01 9.23 -2.61
C TYR A 93 -1.27 8.54 -1.46
N LEU A 94 -0.14 9.12 -1.03
CA LEU A 94 0.66 8.62 0.09
C LEU A 94 -0.11 8.65 1.42
N ASP A 95 -0.96 9.65 1.65
CA ASP A 95 -1.86 9.71 2.83
C ASP A 95 -2.89 8.56 2.83
N ASN A 96 -3.52 8.32 1.69
CA ASN A 96 -4.46 7.22 1.53
C ASN A 96 -3.76 5.86 1.62
N PHE A 97 -2.52 5.77 1.14
CA PHE A 97 -1.71 4.55 1.23
C PHE A 97 -1.37 4.22 2.69
N ASP A 98 -0.90 5.21 3.48
CA ASP A 98 -0.64 5.03 4.92
C ASP A 98 -1.90 4.56 5.66
N THR A 99 -3.03 5.20 5.38
CA THR A 99 -4.33 4.85 5.98
C THR A 99 -4.73 3.41 5.62
N SER A 100 -4.60 3.03 4.35
CA SER A 100 -4.93 1.68 3.90
C SER A 100 -3.98 0.61 4.48
N CYS A 101 -2.69 0.91 4.63
CA CYS A 101 -1.74 0.05 5.35
C CYS A 101 -2.11 -0.13 6.82
N LYS A 102 -2.48 0.95 7.51
CA LYS A 102 -2.93 0.90 8.90
C LYS A 102 -4.15 -0.01 9.06
N CYS A 103 -5.19 0.19 8.25
CA CYS A 103 -6.39 -0.66 8.33
C CYS A 103 -6.10 -2.13 7.95
N LEU A 104 -5.18 -2.40 7.03
CA LEU A 104 -4.78 -3.77 6.71
C LEU A 104 -4.00 -4.43 7.86
N ALA A 105 -3.19 -3.67 8.59
CA ALA A 105 -2.52 -4.12 9.80
C ALA A 105 -3.56 -4.45 10.89
N ASP A 106 -4.60 -3.64 11.06
CA ASP A 106 -5.68 -3.90 12.02
C ASP A 106 -6.41 -5.22 11.70
N VAL A 107 -6.68 -5.51 10.43
CA VAL A 107 -7.24 -6.81 9.99
C VAL A 107 -6.31 -7.96 10.35
N ALA A 108 -5.01 -7.82 10.09
CA ALA A 108 -4.02 -8.84 10.40
C ALA A 108 -3.89 -9.08 11.91
N GLN A 109 -3.84 -7.99 12.68
CA GLN A 109 -3.74 -8.03 14.14
C GLN A 109 -4.97 -8.73 14.75
N TRP A 110 -6.17 -8.39 14.30
CA TRP A 110 -7.39 -9.07 14.77
C TRP A 110 -7.34 -10.58 14.50
N LYS A 111 -6.87 -11.00 13.30
CA LYS A 111 -6.70 -12.42 12.97
C LYS A 111 -5.63 -13.10 13.84
N GLN A 112 -4.54 -12.40 14.17
CA GLN A 112 -3.52 -12.89 15.10
C GLN A 112 -4.09 -13.08 16.50
N ASP A 113 -4.84 -12.10 17.01
CA ASP A 113 -5.41 -12.15 18.36
C ASP A 113 -6.48 -13.27 18.49
N MET A 114 -7.22 -13.56 17.42
CA MET A 114 -8.08 -14.75 17.31
C MET A 114 -7.28 -16.05 17.42
N LEU A 115 -6.15 -16.17 16.72
CA LEU A 115 -5.29 -17.38 16.78
C LEU A 115 -4.70 -17.59 18.18
N GLU A 116 -4.32 -16.49 18.85
CA GLU A 116 -3.79 -16.51 20.21
C GLU A 116 -4.86 -16.69 21.29
N LYS A 117 -6.14 -16.88 20.90
CA LYS A 117 -7.29 -17.05 21.80
C LYS A 117 -7.44 -15.94 22.84
N LYS A 118 -6.98 -14.73 22.52
CA LYS A 118 -7.16 -13.54 23.38
C LYS A 118 -8.62 -13.10 23.47
N LEU A 119 -9.47 -13.61 22.59
CA LEU A 119 -10.90 -13.35 22.50
C LEU A 119 -11.66 -14.54 23.15
N HIS A 120 -12.23 -14.35 24.35
CA HIS A 120 -12.89 -15.39 25.17
C HIS A 120 -14.43 -15.35 25.10
N HIS A 121 -15.09 -16.39 25.64
CA HIS A 121 -16.40 -16.95 25.26
C HIS A 121 -17.69 -16.08 25.27
N ASP A 122 -18.51 -16.41 24.28
CA ASP A 122 -19.95 -16.22 24.02
C ASP A 122 -20.51 -14.79 23.92
N VAL A 123 -20.47 -13.97 24.96
CA VAL A 123 -20.96 -12.57 24.89
C VAL A 123 -19.94 -11.66 24.19
N LYS A 124 -18.65 -12.00 24.34
CA LYS A 124 -17.54 -11.34 23.63
C LYS A 124 -17.54 -11.72 22.14
N MET A 125 -17.80 -12.97 21.77
CA MET A 125 -17.87 -13.41 20.37
C MET A 125 -18.82 -12.57 19.49
N ILE A 126 -20.02 -12.23 19.98
CA ILE A 126 -20.95 -11.36 19.22
C ILE A 126 -20.38 -9.94 19.04
N ARG A 127 -19.74 -9.39 20.08
CA ARG A 127 -19.05 -8.08 20.01
C ARG A 127 -17.84 -8.13 19.09
N ASP A 128 -17.06 -9.22 19.13
CA ASP A 128 -15.86 -9.42 18.33
C ASP A 128 -16.20 -9.55 16.83
N VAL A 129 -17.34 -10.16 16.48
CA VAL A 129 -17.84 -10.19 15.10
C VAL A 129 -18.26 -8.80 14.62
N SER A 130 -18.92 -8.01 15.47
CA SER A 130 -19.27 -6.62 15.14
C SER A 130 -18.03 -5.75 14.97
N GLU A 131 -17.04 -5.93 15.85
CA GLU A 131 -15.75 -5.24 15.79
C GLU A 131 -15.00 -5.61 14.51
N TYR A 132 -14.91 -6.89 14.18
CA TYR A 132 -14.26 -7.35 12.96
C TYR A 132 -14.95 -6.80 11.70
N ASN A 133 -16.28 -6.77 11.68
CA ASN A 133 -17.02 -6.15 10.58
C ASN A 133 -16.71 -4.65 10.44
N ASN A 134 -16.52 -3.92 11.54
CA ASN A 134 -16.12 -2.53 11.50
C ASN A 134 -14.68 -2.37 10.99
N ILE A 135 -13.76 -3.24 11.40
CA ILE A 135 -12.38 -3.27 10.89
C ILE A 135 -12.37 -3.54 9.37
N LEU A 136 -13.15 -4.51 8.90
CA LEU A 136 -13.27 -4.83 7.48
C LEU A 136 -13.85 -3.67 6.67
N LYS A 137 -14.92 -3.02 7.17
CA LYS A 137 -15.51 -1.83 6.52
C LYS A 137 -14.54 -0.66 6.47
N ALA A 138 -13.78 -0.43 7.54
CA ALA A 138 -12.75 0.60 7.56
C ALA A 138 -11.65 0.32 6.52
N TYR A 139 -11.18 -0.93 6.44
CA TYR A 139 -10.22 -1.34 5.42
C TYR A 139 -10.76 -1.20 4.00
N GLU A 140 -12.00 -1.64 3.74
CA GLU A 140 -12.65 -1.50 2.44
C GLU A 140 -12.75 -0.04 2.01
N LYS A 141 -13.19 0.85 2.92
CA LYS A 141 -13.23 2.28 2.66
C LYS A 141 -11.84 2.83 2.32
N ALA A 142 -10.84 2.52 3.14
CA ALA A 142 -9.47 2.99 2.93
C ALA A 142 -8.88 2.48 1.61
N GLN A 143 -9.21 1.25 1.21
CA GLN A 143 -8.83 0.69 -0.08
C GLN A 143 -9.48 1.45 -1.25
N ASN A 144 -10.77 1.77 -1.14
CA ASN A 144 -11.49 2.54 -2.16
C ASN A 144 -10.94 3.96 -2.30
N ASP A 145 -10.63 4.62 -1.19
CA ASP A 145 -10.03 5.97 -1.19
C ASP A 145 -8.62 5.94 -1.80
N LEU A 146 -7.82 4.91 -1.51
CA LEU A 146 -6.51 4.69 -2.15
C LEU A 146 -6.61 4.45 -3.67
N VAL A 147 -7.59 3.66 -4.12
CA VAL A 147 -7.81 3.41 -5.56
C VAL A 147 -8.13 4.73 -6.27
N LYS A 148 -9.06 5.52 -5.74
CA LYS A 148 -9.43 6.83 -6.28
C LYS A 148 -8.23 7.77 -6.33
N ALA A 149 -7.43 7.85 -5.26
CA ALA A 149 -6.21 8.66 -5.25
C ALA A 149 -5.19 8.18 -6.31
N GLY A 150 -5.12 6.86 -6.54
CA GLY A 150 -4.26 6.26 -7.55
C GLY A 150 -4.64 6.65 -8.99
N GLU A 151 -5.91 6.92 -9.26
CA GLU A 151 -6.36 7.40 -10.56
C GLU A 151 -5.74 8.78 -10.90
N PHE A 152 -5.69 9.69 -9.93
CA PHE A 152 -5.05 10.99 -10.09
C PHE A 152 -3.54 10.87 -10.33
N VAL A 153 -2.86 9.99 -9.57
CA VAL A 153 -1.43 9.72 -9.79
C VAL A 153 -1.18 9.17 -11.19
N ARG A 154 -2.04 8.27 -11.69
CA ARG A 154 -1.95 7.73 -13.04
C ARG A 154 -2.13 8.81 -14.09
N LEU A 155 -3.11 9.70 -13.93
CA LEU A 155 -3.34 10.82 -14.84
C LEU A 155 -2.14 11.77 -14.87
N GLY A 156 -1.65 12.19 -13.70
CA GLY A 156 -0.45 13.04 -13.59
C GLY A 156 0.80 12.39 -14.19
N TRP A 157 0.96 11.08 -14.02
CA TRP A 157 2.06 10.32 -14.64
C TRP A 157 1.99 10.32 -16.17
N VAL A 158 0.80 10.15 -16.75
CA VAL A 158 0.60 10.21 -18.20
C VAL A 158 0.94 11.59 -18.76
N GLU A 159 0.53 12.67 -18.07
CA GLU A 159 0.88 14.03 -18.46
C GLU A 159 2.39 14.28 -18.39
N MET A 160 3.04 13.81 -17.32
CA MET A 160 4.49 13.91 -17.17
C MET A 160 5.22 13.20 -18.31
N LEU A 161 4.81 11.99 -18.69
CA LEU A 161 5.41 11.25 -19.81
C LEU A 161 5.24 12.00 -21.14
N LYS A 162 4.07 12.58 -21.41
CA LYS A 162 3.85 13.39 -22.62
C LYS A 162 4.79 14.60 -22.66
N GLY A 163 4.91 15.33 -21.55
CA GLY A 163 5.80 16.48 -21.47
C GLY A 163 7.28 16.11 -21.59
N TYR A 164 7.68 14.97 -21.01
CA TYR A 164 9.03 14.42 -21.14
C TYR A 164 9.37 14.06 -22.59
N VAL A 165 8.49 13.32 -23.27
CA VAL A 165 8.70 12.93 -24.68
C VAL A 165 8.81 14.16 -25.57
N ASN A 166 7.90 15.13 -25.42
CA ASN A 166 7.95 16.38 -26.20
C ASN A 166 9.26 17.17 -25.99
N GLU A 167 9.84 17.15 -24.78
CA GLU A 167 11.11 17.81 -24.49
C GLU A 167 12.31 17.06 -25.07
N VAL A 168 12.25 15.72 -25.11
CA VAL A 168 13.34 14.87 -25.61
C VAL A 168 13.33 14.81 -27.14
N GLU A 169 12.15 14.74 -27.78
CA GLU A 169 12.00 14.72 -29.25
C GLU A 169 12.04 16.12 -29.87
N GLY A 170 11.78 17.17 -29.09
CA GLY A 170 11.91 18.56 -29.51
C GLY A 170 13.35 19.11 -29.46
N LYS A 171 14.33 18.26 -29.12
CA LYS A 171 15.77 18.53 -29.15
C LYS A 171 16.44 17.69 -30.24
#